data_AF-A0A151F5U0-F1
#
_entry.id   AF-A0A151F5U0-F1
#
_cell.length_a   1.000
_cell.length_b   1.000
_cell.length_c   1.000
_cell.angle_alpha   90.00
_cell.angle_beta   90.00
_cell.angle_gamma   90.00
#
_symmetry.space_group_name_H-M   'P 1'
#
loop_
_entity.id
_entity.type
_entity.pdbx_description
1 polymer ?
#
loop_
_entity_poly.entity_id
_entity_poly.type
_entity_poly.pdbx_seq_one_letter_code
_entity_poly.pdbx_strand_id
1 'polypeptide(L)' 'MPNKIDIKLKNAQETLLLPLWGRAVETQKSEPLLVDKTAHEIIDRIDYDFSTIAKNISEISRIGWVAHWVGCSQPKL' A
#
# COMPACT_ATOMS: atom_id res chain seq x y z
N MET A 1 -12.64 -6.87 -16.95
CA MET A 1 -11.89 -7.05 -15.69
C MET A 1 -10.52 -7.58 -16.09
N PRO A 2 -9.40 -6.92 -15.76
CA PRO A 2 -8.10 -7.51 -16.03
C PRO A 2 -8.02 -8.85 -15.29
N ASN A 3 -7.45 -9.88 -15.93
CA ASN A 3 -7.18 -11.14 -15.26
C ASN A 3 -6.26 -10.86 -14.07
N LYS A 4 -6.75 -11.15 -12.86
CA LYS A 4 -5.92 -11.07 -11.66
C LYS A 4 -4.88 -12.19 -11.66
N ILE A 5 -3.73 -11.90 -11.09
CA ILE A 5 -2.57 -12.78 -11.03
C ILE A 5 -2.55 -13.46 -9.67
N ASP A 6 -2.69 -14.79 -9.66
CA ASP A 6 -2.44 -15.60 -8.46
C ASP A 6 -0.96 -15.50 -8.07
N ILE A 7 -0.70 -15.13 -6.82
CA ILE A 7 0.65 -14.95 -6.29
C ILE A 7 0.89 -15.89 -5.12
N LYS A 8 1.97 -16.68 -5.20
CA LYS A 8 2.41 -17.55 -4.10
C LYS A 8 3.55 -16.89 -3.34
N LEU A 9 3.19 -16.15 -2.30
CA LEU A 9 4.17 -15.51 -1.41
C LEU A 9 4.66 -16.51 -0.35
N LYS A 10 5.88 -16.32 0.15
CA LYS A 10 6.45 -17.09 1.26
C LYS A 10 6.97 -16.17 2.35
N ASN A 11 6.64 -16.48 3.61
CA ASN A 11 7.24 -15.90 4.81
C ASN A 11 7.35 -14.36 4.74
N ALA A 12 8.58 -13.84 4.63
CA ALA A 12 8.89 -12.41 4.60
C ALA A 12 8.28 -11.66 3.39
N GLN A 13 7.94 -12.35 2.30
CA GLN A 13 7.34 -11.71 1.12
C GLN A 13 5.93 -11.19 1.42
N GLU A 14 5.16 -11.86 2.28
CA GLU A 14 3.83 -11.41 2.69
C GLU A 14 3.91 -10.08 3.46
N THR A 15 4.98 -9.88 4.23
CA THR A 15 5.19 -8.62 4.96
C THR A 15 5.32 -7.42 4.03
N LEU A 16 5.77 -7.60 2.77
CA LEU A 16 5.86 -6.52 1.78
C LEU A 16 4.51 -6.08 1.24
N LEU A 17 3.44 -6.86 1.44
CA LEU A 17 2.09 -6.47 1.03
C LEU A 17 1.54 -5.34 1.90
N LEU A 18 1.92 -5.28 3.17
CA LEU A 18 1.49 -4.22 4.08
C LEU A 18 1.94 -2.82 3.59
N PRO A 19 3.23 -2.57 3.30
CA PRO A 19 3.66 -1.27 2.81
C PRO A 19 3.17 -0.98 1.39
N LEU A 20 3.03 -1.99 0.53
CA LEU A 20 2.44 -1.84 -0.79
C LEU A 20 0.98 -1.35 -0.69
N TRP A 21 0.20 -1.97 0.19
CA TRP A 21 -1.19 -1.60 0.47
C TRP A 21 -1.31 -0.20 1.03
N GLY A 22 -0.45 0.18 1.98
CA GLY A 22 -0.45 1.54 2.54
C GLY A 22 -0.34 2.63 1.48
N ARG A 23 0.57 2.46 0.51
CA ARG A 23 0.79 3.44 -0.59
C ARG A 23 -0.34 3.43 -1.62
N ALA A 24 -0.87 2.26 -1.97
CA ALA A 24 -1.99 2.13 -2.90
C ALA A 24 -3.28 2.75 -2.36
N VAL A 25 -3.55 2.59 -1.06
CA VAL A 25 -4.71 3.20 -0.40
C VAL A 25 -4.54 4.71 -0.28
N GLU A 26 -3.34 5.19 0.06
CA GLU A 26 -3.08 6.64 0.10
C GLU A 26 -3.33 7.29 -1.26
N THR A 27 -2.85 6.67 -2.34
CA THR A 27 -2.98 7.16 -3.72
C THR A 27 -4.42 7.41 -4.14
N GLN A 28 -5.39 6.69 -3.57
CA GLN A 28 -6.81 6.78 -3.91
C GLN A 28 -7.58 7.87 -3.15
N LYS A 29 -6.95 8.56 -2.20
CA LYS A 29 -7.59 9.66 -1.47
C LYS A 29 -7.82 10.87 -2.38
N SER A 30 -8.77 11.72 -1.99
CA SER A 30 -8.99 13.02 -2.64
C SER A 30 -7.76 13.93 -2.53
N GLU A 31 -7.08 13.89 -1.38
CA GLU A 31 -5.88 14.68 -1.06
C GLU A 31 -4.78 13.74 -0.53
N PRO A 32 -4.06 13.04 -1.43
CA PRO A 32 -3.06 12.06 -1.03
C PRO A 32 -1.75 12.72 -0.56
N LEU A 33 -1.16 12.22 0.53
CA LEU A 33 0.20 12.63 0.96
C LEU A 33 1.29 12.08 0.03
N LEU A 34 1.03 10.94 -0.61
CA LEU A 34 1.92 10.27 -1.56
C LEU A 34 1.10 9.65 -2.67
N VAL A 35 1.54 9.85 -3.92
CA VAL A 35 0.94 9.24 -5.11
C VAL A 35 1.89 8.16 -5.64
N ASP A 36 1.50 6.90 -5.49
CA ASP A 36 2.20 5.71 -6.01
C ASP A 36 1.24 4.92 -6.91
N LYS A 37 1.17 5.34 -8.18
CA LYS A 37 0.31 4.70 -9.19
C LYS A 37 0.68 3.23 -9.41
N THR A 38 1.97 2.91 -9.32
CA THR A 38 2.47 1.55 -9.48
C THR A 38 1.95 0.65 -8.36
N ALA A 39 1.98 1.11 -7.10
CA ALA A 39 1.41 0.34 -6.00
C ALA A 39 -0.09 0.09 -6.18
N HIS A 40 -0.85 1.10 -6.61
CA HIS A 40 -2.28 0.96 -6.91
C HIS A 40 -2.53 -0.08 -8.01
N GLU A 41 -1.79 0.03 -9.12
CA GLU A 41 -1.86 -0.90 -10.24
C GLU A 41 -1.49 -2.35 -9.86
N ILE A 42 -0.47 -2.54 -9.01
CA ILE A 42 -0.08 -3.88 -8.56
C ILE A 42 -1.22 -4.49 -7.74
N ILE A 43 -1.79 -3.75 -6.78
CA ILE A 43 -2.86 -4.25 -5.92
C ILE A 43 -4.14 -4.58 -6.72
N ASP A 44 -4.45 -3.81 -7.76
CA ASP A 44 -5.59 -4.11 -8.62
C ASP A 44 -5.39 -5.40 -9.43
N ARG A 45 -4.13 -5.73 -9.77
CA ARG A 45 -3.76 -6.89 -10.60
C ARG A 45 -3.48 -8.18 -9.85
N ILE A 46 -3.22 -8.16 -8.54
CA ILE A 46 -2.94 -9.40 -7.79
C ILE A 46 -4.20 -9.98 -7.15
N ASP A 47 -4.29 -11.30 -7.15
CA ASP A 47 -5.34 -12.04 -6.47
C ASP A 47 -4.95 -12.28 -5.02
N TYR A 48 -5.09 -11.24 -4.19
CA TYR A 48 -4.79 -11.30 -2.76
C TYR A 48 -5.89 -10.60 -1.96
N ASP A 49 -6.31 -11.21 -0.85
CA ASP A 49 -7.30 -10.62 0.04
C ASP A 49 -6.67 -9.60 1.02
N PHE A 50 -6.75 -8.33 0.64
CA PHE A 50 -6.32 -7.21 1.48
C PHE A 50 -7.30 -6.89 2.62
N SER A 51 -8.46 -7.56 2.73
CA SER A 51 -9.46 -7.27 3.77
C SER A 51 -8.89 -7.49 5.17
N THR A 52 -8.01 -8.47 5.35
CA THR A 52 -7.33 -8.73 6.62
C THR A 52 -6.44 -7.55 7.00
N ILE A 53 -5.65 -7.01 6.08
CA ILE A 53 -4.81 -5.83 6.36
C ILE A 53 -5.69 -4.62 6.68
N ALA A 54 -6.73 -4.38 5.88
CA ALA A 54 -7.64 -3.25 6.07
C ALA A 54 -8.40 -3.28 7.40
N LYS A 55 -8.73 -4.47 7.93
CA LYS A 55 -9.39 -4.62 9.24
C LYS A 55 -8.44 -4.42 10.42
N ASN A 56 -7.18 -4.84 10.27
CA ASN A 56 -6.21 -4.83 11.37
C ASN A 56 -5.45 -3.50 11.50
N ILE A 57 -5.39 -2.69 10.44
CA ILE A 57 -4.63 -1.45 10.43
C ILE A 57 -5.57 -0.25 10.44
N SER A 58 -5.50 0.54 11.51
CA SER A 58 -6.25 1.78 11.61
C SER A 58 -5.77 2.82 10.59
N GLU A 59 -6.66 3.74 10.21
CA GLU A 59 -6.30 4.85 9.32
C GLU A 59 -5.16 5.72 9.89
N ILE A 60 -5.20 6.02 11.19
CA ILE A 60 -4.16 6.82 11.86
C ILE A 60 -2.81 6.12 11.76
N SER A 61 -2.74 4.81 12.00
CA SER A 61 -1.50 4.03 11.89
C SER A 61 -0.94 4.08 10.48
N ARG A 62 -1.80 3.87 9.46
CA ARG A 62 -1.40 3.92 8.05
C ARG A 62 -0.89 5.30 7.64
N ILE A 63 -1.61 6.37 8.01
CA ILE A 63 -1.20 7.75 7.70
C ILE A 63 0.12 8.09 8.38
N GLY A 64 0.31 7.71 9.65
CA GLY A 64 1.57 7.94 10.36
C GLY A 64 2.77 7.30 9.64
N TRP A 65 2.63 6.09 9.13
CA TRP A 65 3.67 5.42 8.34
C TRP A 65 3.94 6.09 7.01
N VAL A 66 2.88 6.46 6.28
CA VAL A 66 3.00 7.18 5.00
C VAL A 66 3.69 8.53 5.20
N ALA A 67 3.28 9.30 6.21
CA ALA A 67 3.88 10.58 6.54
C ALA A 67 5.36 10.43 6.92
N HIS A 68 5.72 9.37 7.66
CA HIS A 68 7.12 9.05 7.95
C HIS A 68 7.93 8.77 6.68
N TRP A 69 7.40 7.98 5.74
CA TRP A 69 8.09 7.74 4.46
C TRP A 69 8.27 9.02 3.65
N VAL A 70 7.22 9.84 3.52
CA VAL A 70 7.32 11.12 2.82
C VAL A 70 8.38 12.00 3.49
N GLY A 71 8.40 12.08 4.82
CA GLY A 71 9.39 12.86 5.57
C GLY A 71 10.85 12.36 5.42
N CYS A 72 11.06 11.05 5.25
CA CYS A 72 12.39 10.49 4.99
C CYS A 72 12.80 10.53 3.51
N SER A 73 11.84 10.57 2.57
CA SER A 73 12.10 10.52 1.12
C SER A 73 12.26 11.90 0.48
N GLN A 74 11.82 12.96 1.15
CA GLN A 74 12.00 14.34 0.70
C GLN A 74 13.38 14.85 1.18
N PRO A 75 14.21 15.45 0.31
CA PRO A 75 15.35 16.20 0.79
C PRO A 75 14.81 17.31 1.71
N LYS A 76 15.32 17.37 2.94
CA LYS A 76 15.10 18.54 3.79
C LYS A 76 15.72 19.73 3.06
N LEU A 77 14.89 20.73 2.74
CA LEU A 77 15.32 22.02 2.21
C LEU A 77 16.38 22.64 3.13
#